data_AF-A0A925LSF2-F1
#
_entry.id   AF-A0A925LSF2-F1
#
_cell.length_a   1.000
_cell.length_b   1.000
_cell.length_c   1.000
_cell.angle_alpha   90.00
_cell.angle_beta   90.00
_cell.angle_gamma   90.00
#
_symmetry.space_group_name_H-M   'P 1'
#
loop_
_entity.id
_entity.type
_entity.pdbx_description
1 polymer ?
#
loop_
_entity_poly.entity_id
_entity_poly.type
_entity_poly.pdbx_seq_one_letter_code
_entity_poly.pdbx_strand_id
1 'polypeptide(L)'
;MVDGSTRSQFQPFQMRVGVLVLVISIVLTVVHPTLACPFCLSPPQTLSEQISRADVVVIAELVQFRIFDFGNRAESTLRIREIVRGRHFASRRKELVPGQCITVNGDFSAQRGDLFLMYGELADTGPVPASSTFAQDDAAENSSDSGDRVTQASLQTRTAFSAFIEKMTFLVPELISWNETTAISPAMVRYIRQLPGNAVPPSLRLEYFMKCLEHPDPLIAIDAWAEFGNATYDDVAAVSHCMSRESLRKWIADPMMSPERLGLYGMMLGLCGNSDDAEFLQQQLGDPLGADFRFGADGLMAGYLMLAGERGLSYLEETRVEPANVPATSSHSVVQALQFMWSYECDIIPQQRVRESMRLFLKHESMREIVIANLSRWEDWASLPILLTLFDGECSDDRLTQRAILQFAQVCAKSAPATAAPPAHAIAAAEFLARVQATQPDLLTTSDREFGPPQQTE
;
A
#
# COMPACT_ATOMS: atom_id res chain seq x y z
N MET A 1 -4.30 18.81 -75.93
CA MET A 1 -3.82 20.04 -75.29
C MET A 1 -4.85 20.40 -74.22
N VAL A 2 -4.41 20.59 -72.97
CA VAL A 2 -5.20 20.95 -71.76
C VAL A 2 -6.07 19.80 -71.22
N ASP A 3 -5.70 19.03 -70.19
CA ASP A 3 -5.41 19.29 -68.76
C ASP A 3 -6.65 19.06 -67.86
N GLY A 4 -6.46 18.40 -66.69
CA GLY A 4 -7.53 18.28 -65.68
C GLY A 4 -7.64 16.99 -64.86
N SER A 5 -6.67 16.73 -63.98
CA SER A 5 -6.81 16.08 -62.65
C SER A 5 -7.43 14.67 -62.50
N THR A 6 -6.56 13.67 -62.33
CA THR A 6 -6.84 12.37 -61.70
C THR A 6 -6.88 12.50 -60.17
N ARG A 7 -8.05 12.36 -59.55
CA ARG A 7 -8.21 12.08 -58.12
C ARG A 7 -8.24 10.57 -57.90
N SER A 8 -7.20 10.02 -57.27
CA SER A 8 -7.18 8.63 -56.79
C SER A 8 -8.11 8.49 -55.59
N GLN A 9 -9.15 7.66 -55.72
CA GLN A 9 -9.93 7.14 -54.61
C GLN A 9 -9.05 6.17 -53.81
N PHE A 10 -8.54 6.61 -52.65
CA PHE A 10 -7.98 5.73 -51.63
C PHE A 10 -9.09 5.36 -50.64
N GLN A 11 -9.28 4.04 -50.45
CA GLN A 11 -10.38 3.42 -49.73
C GLN A 11 -10.43 3.78 -48.23
N PRO A 12 -11.61 4.11 -47.66
CA PRO A 12 -11.78 4.40 -46.23
C PRO A 12 -11.83 3.14 -45.33
N PHE A 13 -11.61 1.94 -45.89
CA PHE A 13 -11.76 0.67 -45.16
C PHE A 13 -10.53 0.30 -44.32
N GLN A 14 -9.32 0.61 -44.79
CA GLN A 14 -8.06 0.28 -44.10
C GLN A 14 -7.87 1.10 -42.80
N MET A 15 -8.36 2.34 -42.78
CA MET A 15 -8.17 3.25 -41.64
C MET A 15 -9.07 2.92 -40.44
N ARG A 16 -10.27 2.34 -40.68
CA ARG A 16 -11.18 1.91 -39.60
C ARG A 16 -10.71 0.65 -38.89
N VAL A 17 -10.06 -0.27 -39.61
CA VAL A 17 -9.48 -1.48 -39.01
C VAL A 17 -8.26 -1.12 -38.15
N GLY A 18 -7.42 -0.19 -38.61
CA GLY A 18 -6.26 0.29 -37.83
C GLY A 18 -6.66 0.97 -36.52
N VAL A 19 -7.70 1.80 -36.52
CA VAL A 19 -8.19 2.46 -35.29
C VAL A 19 -8.86 1.46 -34.33
N LEU A 20 -9.59 0.46 -34.84
CA LEU A 20 -10.20 -0.57 -33.99
C LEU A 20 -9.14 -1.46 -33.32
N VAL A 21 -8.07 -1.83 -34.04
CA VAL A 21 -6.95 -2.64 -33.49
C VAL A 21 -6.11 -1.84 -32.48
N LEU A 22 -5.95 -0.53 -32.69
CA LEU A 22 -5.26 0.35 -31.75
C LEU A 22 -6.09 0.58 -30.47
N VAL A 23 -7.41 0.76 -30.58
CA VAL A 23 -8.30 0.89 -29.43
C VAL A 23 -8.42 -0.42 -28.67
N ILE A 24 -8.46 -1.58 -29.35
CA ILE A 24 -8.43 -2.89 -28.71
C ILE A 24 -7.09 -3.14 -28.01
N SER A 25 -5.95 -2.74 -28.60
CA SER A 25 -4.64 -2.83 -27.92
C SER A 25 -4.53 -1.89 -26.71
N ILE A 26 -5.06 -0.67 -26.80
CA ILE A 26 -5.05 0.28 -25.67
C ILE A 26 -5.98 -0.18 -24.54
N VAL A 27 -7.12 -0.81 -24.85
CA VAL A 27 -8.03 -1.39 -23.86
C VAL A 27 -7.47 -2.68 -23.23
N LEU A 28 -6.70 -3.48 -23.97
CA LEU A 28 -6.01 -4.67 -23.43
C LEU A 28 -4.79 -4.35 -22.55
N THR A 29 -4.22 -3.15 -22.64
CA THR A 29 -3.07 -2.73 -21.81
C THR A 29 -3.44 -2.05 -20.49
N VAL A 30 -4.72 -1.82 -20.18
CA VAL A 30 -5.15 -1.09 -18.97
C VAL A 30 -5.81 -1.99 -17.91
N VAL A 31 -5.88 -3.31 -18.13
CA VAL A 31 -6.33 -4.25 -17.09
C VAL A 31 -5.30 -5.36 -16.93
N HIS A 32 -4.10 -5.01 -16.48
CA HIS A 32 -3.44 -5.92 -15.57
C HIS A 32 -4.19 -5.76 -14.24
N PRO A 33 -4.88 -6.80 -13.72
CA PRO A 33 -5.18 -6.80 -12.32
C PRO A 33 -3.79 -6.78 -11.67
N THR A 34 -3.37 -5.63 -11.16
CA THR A 34 -2.45 -5.63 -10.04
C THR A 34 -3.14 -6.52 -9.03
N LEU A 35 -2.65 -7.75 -8.90
CA LEU A 35 -3.03 -8.69 -7.86
C LEU A 35 -2.64 -8.02 -6.55
N ALA A 36 -3.48 -7.09 -6.10
CA ALA A 36 -3.34 -6.47 -4.80
C ALA A 36 -3.38 -7.61 -3.80
N CYS A 37 -2.34 -7.69 -2.98
CA CYS A 37 -2.19 -8.72 -1.97
C CYS A 37 -3.51 -8.77 -1.17
N PRO A 38 -4.16 -9.94 -1.02
CA PRO A 38 -5.46 -10.04 -0.36
C PRO A 38 -5.44 -9.49 1.08
N PHE A 39 -4.25 -9.32 1.67
CA PHE A 39 -4.01 -8.81 3.03
C PHE A 39 -3.91 -7.27 3.16
N CYS A 40 -4.09 -6.47 2.10
CA CYS A 40 -3.68 -5.07 2.07
C CYS A 40 -4.50 -4.08 2.96
N LEU A 41 -4.04 -3.88 4.20
CA LEU A 41 -3.71 -2.51 4.66
C LEU A 41 -2.40 -2.13 3.94
N SER A 42 -2.38 -1.01 3.20
CA SER A 42 -1.19 -0.61 2.44
C SER A 42 0.00 -0.45 3.40
N PRO A 43 1.10 -1.21 3.23
CA PRO A 43 2.29 -1.04 4.05
C PRO A 43 2.76 0.42 3.99
N PRO A 44 3.41 0.94 5.04
CA PRO A 44 3.98 2.27 4.99
C PRO A 44 5.05 2.31 3.89
N GLN A 45 5.33 3.52 3.41
CA GLN A 45 6.42 3.73 2.47
C GLN A 45 7.74 3.25 3.10
N THR A 46 8.55 2.49 2.35
CA THR A 46 9.82 2.00 2.88
C THR A 46 10.85 3.13 2.95
N LEU A 47 11.83 2.99 3.81
CA LEU A 47 12.95 3.91 3.94
C LEU A 47 13.73 4.03 2.63
N SER A 48 13.89 2.91 1.92
CA SER A 48 14.53 2.89 0.60
C SER A 48 13.75 3.76 -0.40
N GLU A 49 12.42 3.70 -0.37
CA GLU A 49 11.54 4.55 -1.18
C GLU A 49 11.60 6.01 -0.74
N GLN A 50 11.49 6.30 0.57
CA GLN A 50 11.58 7.65 1.13
C GLN A 50 12.89 8.33 0.74
N ILE A 51 14.02 7.64 0.95
CA ILE A 51 15.34 8.12 0.54
C ILE A 51 15.36 8.32 -0.97
N SER A 52 14.80 7.42 -1.77
CA SER A 52 14.84 7.56 -3.24
C SER A 52 14.05 8.74 -3.78
N ARG A 53 12.96 9.15 -3.11
CA ARG A 53 12.11 10.27 -3.51
C ARG A 53 12.67 11.62 -3.11
N ALA A 54 13.39 11.69 -1.99
CA ALA A 54 13.97 12.94 -1.52
C ALA A 54 15.14 13.44 -2.39
N ASP A 55 15.27 14.76 -2.52
CA ASP A 55 16.40 15.39 -3.20
C ASP A 55 17.69 15.29 -2.37
N VAL A 56 17.55 15.54 -1.07
CA VAL A 56 18.65 15.52 -0.10
C VAL A 56 18.21 14.76 1.14
N VAL A 57 19.07 13.85 1.62
CA VAL A 57 18.86 13.15 2.90
C VAL A 57 20.15 13.21 3.71
N VAL A 58 20.06 13.68 4.95
CA VAL A 58 21.21 13.82 5.84
C VAL A 58 20.95 13.19 7.20
N ILE A 59 22.02 12.71 7.82
CA ILE A 59 22.05 12.38 9.24
C ILE A 59 22.72 13.56 9.95
N ALA A 60 22.02 14.16 10.90
CA ALA A 60 22.49 15.31 11.65
C ALA A 60 22.43 15.06 13.17
N GLU A 61 23.29 15.72 13.92
CA GLU A 61 23.34 15.65 15.38
C GLU A 61 22.85 16.95 15.99
N LEU A 62 21.97 16.89 16.99
CA LEU A 62 21.52 18.08 17.71
C LEU A 62 22.65 18.68 18.53
N VAL A 63 23.06 19.91 18.20
CA VAL A 63 24.11 20.64 18.91
C VAL A 63 23.53 21.58 19.95
N GLN A 64 22.46 22.29 19.59
CA GLN A 64 21.86 23.30 20.43
C GLN A 64 20.37 23.44 20.13
N PHE A 65 19.60 23.65 21.19
CA PHE A 65 18.20 24.04 21.13
C PHE A 65 18.02 25.44 21.73
N ARG A 66 17.21 26.28 21.10
CA ARG A 66 16.89 27.63 21.58
C ARG A 66 15.39 27.88 21.45
N ILE A 67 14.83 28.49 22.48
CA ILE A 67 13.46 28.99 22.48
C ILE A 67 13.53 30.52 22.51
N PHE A 68 12.87 31.14 21.55
CA PHE A 68 12.68 32.58 21.42
C PHE A 68 11.22 32.94 21.74
N ASP A 69 10.97 34.24 21.91
CA ASP A 69 9.63 34.80 22.11
C ASP A 69 8.79 34.12 23.19
N PHE A 70 9.36 33.94 24.38
CA PHE A 70 8.65 33.37 25.54
C PHE A 70 8.03 31.97 25.31
N GLY A 71 8.53 31.19 24.35
CA GLY A 71 7.97 29.87 24.03
C GLY A 71 7.42 29.74 22.62
N ASN A 72 7.23 30.86 21.90
CA ASN A 72 6.51 30.82 20.62
C ASN A 72 7.37 30.40 19.42
N ARG A 73 8.70 30.49 19.52
CA ARG A 73 9.59 30.10 18.42
C ARG A 73 10.70 29.21 18.93
N ALA A 74 10.67 27.94 18.51
CA ALA A 74 11.69 26.96 18.80
C ALA A 74 12.63 26.84 17.59
N GLU A 75 13.94 26.97 17.82
CA GLU A 75 14.97 26.73 16.81
C GLU A 75 15.96 25.69 17.30
N SER A 76 16.28 24.77 16.41
CA SER A 76 17.23 23.70 16.67
C SER A 76 18.40 23.80 15.71
N THR A 77 19.62 23.87 16.26
CA THR A 77 20.86 23.83 15.49
C THR A 77 21.39 22.40 15.45
N LEU A 78 21.42 21.80 14.25
CA LEU A 78 21.94 20.46 14.03
C LEU A 78 23.24 20.52 13.23
N ARG A 79 24.19 19.64 13.54
CA ARG A 79 25.43 19.47 12.78
C ARG A 79 25.29 18.29 11.84
N ILE A 80 25.49 18.51 10.55
CA ILE A 80 25.47 17.43 9.55
C ILE A 80 26.63 16.48 9.84
N ARG A 81 26.32 15.21 10.07
CA ARG A 81 27.31 14.15 10.26
C ARG A 81 27.59 13.41 8.96
N GLU A 82 26.54 13.13 8.19
CA GLU A 82 26.64 12.34 6.96
C GLU A 82 25.57 12.75 5.95
N ILE A 83 25.94 12.74 4.67
CA ILE A 83 25.00 12.92 3.55
C ILE A 83 24.70 11.53 2.99
N VAL A 84 23.48 11.06 3.22
CA VAL A 84 22.95 9.76 2.78
C VAL A 84 22.59 9.83 1.29
N ARG A 85 21.91 10.90 0.86
CA ARG A 85 21.56 11.18 -0.54
C ARG A 85 21.76 12.65 -0.89
N GLY A 86 22.00 12.94 -2.17
CA GLY A 86 22.15 14.31 -2.67
C GLY A 86 23.60 14.79 -2.73
N ARG A 87 24.60 13.89 -2.67
CA ARG A 87 26.03 14.26 -2.73
C ARG A 87 26.41 15.05 -4.00
N HIS A 88 25.76 14.77 -5.12
CA HIS A 88 25.95 15.54 -6.35
C HIS A 88 25.47 16.99 -6.22
N PHE A 89 24.35 17.22 -5.54
CA PHE A 89 23.84 18.56 -5.23
C PHE A 89 24.80 19.29 -4.28
N ALA A 90 25.18 18.63 -3.18
CA ALA A 90 26.17 19.13 -2.22
C ALA A 90 27.49 19.57 -2.88
N SER A 91 27.95 18.80 -3.88
CA SER A 91 29.21 19.06 -4.59
C SER A 91 29.13 20.20 -5.61
N ARG A 92 27.99 20.38 -6.31
CA ARG A 92 27.86 21.41 -7.36
C ARG A 92 27.72 22.82 -6.81
N ARG A 93 27.11 22.98 -5.63
CA ARG A 93 26.85 24.32 -5.05
C ARG A 93 27.69 24.65 -3.81
N LYS A 94 28.48 23.71 -3.27
CA LYS A 94 29.22 23.86 -1.97
C LYS A 94 28.31 24.24 -0.79
N GLU A 95 27.03 23.93 -0.86
CA GLU A 95 26.02 24.41 0.10
C GLU A 95 25.82 23.48 1.31
N LEU A 96 26.24 22.21 1.22
CA LEU A 96 26.10 21.21 2.28
C LEU A 96 27.36 20.35 2.41
N VAL A 97 28.06 20.46 3.54
CA VAL A 97 29.26 19.66 3.84
C VAL A 97 29.13 19.02 5.23
N PRO A 98 29.53 17.74 5.41
CA PRO A 98 29.65 17.17 6.75
C PRO A 98 30.48 18.06 7.68
N GLY A 99 29.98 18.29 8.89
CA GLY A 99 30.55 19.21 9.88
C GLY A 99 29.87 20.59 9.93
N GLN A 100 29.14 20.99 8.89
CA GLN A 100 28.36 22.22 8.86
C GLN A 100 27.15 22.15 9.81
N CYS A 101 26.82 23.29 10.43
CA CYS A 101 25.61 23.41 11.24
C CYS A 101 24.47 24.04 10.43
N ILE A 102 23.28 23.48 10.60
CA ILE A 102 22.02 23.93 10.00
C ILE A 102 21.05 24.29 11.12
N THR A 103 20.29 25.37 10.95
CA THR A 103 19.23 25.74 11.88
C THR A 103 17.89 25.40 11.25
N VAL A 104 17.06 24.67 11.97
CA VAL A 104 15.71 24.31 11.55
C VAL A 104 14.72 24.82 12.59
N ASN A 105 13.59 25.33 12.10
CA ASN A 105 12.48 25.75 12.94
C ASN A 105 11.79 24.50 13.48
N GLY A 106 11.67 24.39 14.80
CA GLY A 106 11.05 23.25 15.46
C GLY A 106 11.70 22.91 16.78
N ASP A 107 10.87 22.44 17.70
CA ASP A 107 11.31 21.79 18.93
C ASP A 107 11.53 20.30 18.65
N PHE A 108 12.79 19.90 18.63
CA PHE A 108 13.14 18.49 18.72
C PHE A 108 13.32 18.17 20.19
N SER A 109 12.27 17.61 20.80
CA SER A 109 12.26 17.17 22.21
C SER A 109 13.28 16.03 22.41
N ALA A 110 14.55 16.40 22.52
CA ALA A 110 15.71 15.51 22.44
C ALA A 110 16.91 16.10 23.20
N GLN A 111 17.89 15.25 23.51
CA GLN A 111 19.11 15.64 24.19
C GLN A 111 20.19 16.06 23.18
N ARG A 112 21.10 16.92 23.63
CA ARG A 112 22.28 17.28 22.85
C ARG A 112 23.08 16.02 22.54
N GLY A 113 23.42 15.82 21.27
CA GLY A 113 24.10 14.62 20.78
C GLY A 113 23.16 13.60 20.12
N ASP A 114 21.85 13.76 20.25
CA ASP A 114 20.88 12.90 19.58
C ASP A 114 20.95 13.07 18.06
N LEU A 115 20.73 11.96 17.35
CA LEU A 115 20.85 11.88 15.90
C LEU A 115 19.47 11.96 15.25
N PHE A 116 19.42 12.61 14.10
CA PHE A 116 18.22 12.84 13.31
C PHE A 116 18.46 12.44 11.86
N LEU A 117 17.50 11.74 11.27
CA LEU A 117 17.38 11.58 9.82
C LEU A 117 16.52 12.73 9.30
N MET A 118 17.02 13.47 8.33
CA MET A 118 16.35 14.64 7.80
C MET A 118 16.21 14.54 6.29
N TYR A 119 15.00 14.81 5.81
CA TYR A 119 14.65 14.86 4.40
C TYR A 119 14.52 16.31 3.96
N GLY A 120 15.16 16.63 2.85
CA GLY A 120 15.16 17.96 2.25
C GLY A 120 14.64 17.92 0.83
N GLU A 121 13.73 18.83 0.53
CA GLU A 121 13.22 19.10 -0.83
C GLU A 121 13.84 20.40 -1.35
N LEU A 122 14.22 20.41 -2.62
CA LEU A 122 14.70 21.61 -3.28
C LEU A 122 13.52 22.47 -3.73
N ALA A 123 13.56 23.77 -3.41
CA ALA A 123 12.59 24.71 -3.94
C ALA A 123 12.66 24.70 -5.48
N ASP A 124 11.52 24.42 -6.12
CA ASP A 124 11.41 24.43 -7.58
C ASP A 124 11.67 25.86 -8.07
N THR A 125 12.83 26.11 -8.68
CA THR A 125 13.13 27.43 -9.25
C THR A 125 12.36 27.61 -10.57
N GLY A 126 11.03 27.67 -10.48
CA GLY A 126 10.20 28.32 -11.49
C GLY A 126 10.47 29.84 -11.49
N PRO A 127 10.12 30.57 -12.57
CA PRO A 127 10.40 32.00 -12.65
C PRO A 127 9.70 32.72 -11.49
N VAL A 128 10.50 33.40 -10.66
CA VAL A 128 10.05 34.22 -9.52
C VAL A 128 8.93 35.17 -10.01
N PRO A 129 7.70 35.10 -9.48
CA PRO A 129 6.73 36.15 -9.74
C PRO A 129 7.29 37.43 -9.12
N ALA A 130 7.40 38.47 -9.96
CA ALA A 130 7.90 39.77 -9.57
C ALA A 130 7.20 40.24 -8.28
N SER A 131 8.01 40.76 -7.35
CA SER A 131 7.61 41.33 -6.08
C SER A 131 6.32 42.15 -6.21
N SER A 132 5.27 41.78 -5.48
CA SER A 132 4.08 42.63 -5.38
C SER A 132 4.41 43.80 -4.45
N THR A 133 4.68 44.93 -5.07
CA THR A 133 4.56 46.25 -4.45
C THR A 133 3.09 46.48 -4.14
N PHE A 134 2.68 46.23 -2.90
CA PHE A 134 1.54 46.93 -2.30
C PHE A 134 1.89 47.28 -0.85
N ALA A 135 2.53 48.45 -0.73
CA ALA A 135 2.40 49.26 0.46
C ALA A 135 0.93 49.71 0.54
N GLN A 136 0.29 49.43 1.68
CA GLN A 136 -0.98 50.02 2.01
C GLN A 136 -0.68 51.16 2.99
N ASP A 137 -0.65 52.37 2.43
CA ASP A 137 -0.76 53.63 3.16
C ASP A 137 -2.13 53.66 3.84
N ASP A 138 -2.13 53.77 5.17
CA ASP A 138 -3.26 54.32 5.91
C ASP A 138 -2.71 55.34 6.92
N ALA A 139 -2.88 56.61 6.59
CA ALA A 139 -2.64 57.74 7.48
C ALA A 139 -3.84 58.71 7.44
N ALA A 140 -4.51 58.84 8.58
CA ALA A 140 -5.28 60.00 9.08
C ALA A 140 -5.96 59.54 10.40
N GLU A 141 -6.01 60.25 11.53
CA GLU A 141 -5.79 61.66 11.84
C GLU A 141 -5.71 61.84 13.37
N ASN A 142 -5.07 62.94 13.79
CA ASN A 142 -5.24 63.72 15.03
C ASN A 142 -4.02 63.86 16.00
N SER A 143 -3.27 64.91 15.66
CA SER A 143 -3.02 66.13 16.47
C SER A 143 -2.03 66.12 17.65
N SER A 144 -0.92 66.85 17.39
CA SER A 144 -0.22 67.84 18.24
C SER A 144 0.31 67.43 19.62
N ASP A 145 1.63 67.47 19.82
CA ASP A 145 2.33 68.69 20.25
C ASP A 145 3.87 68.51 20.17
N SER A 146 4.52 69.66 19.98
CA SER A 146 5.92 70.07 19.82
C SER A 146 7.07 69.31 20.51
N GLY A 147 8.27 69.40 19.89
CA GLY A 147 9.53 69.25 20.64
C GLY A 147 10.76 68.83 19.83
N ASP A 148 11.31 69.73 19.05
CA ASP A 148 12.58 69.64 18.31
C ASP A 148 13.79 69.31 19.24
N ARG A 149 14.59 68.28 18.93
CA ARG A 149 16.03 68.21 19.29
C ARG A 149 16.78 67.03 18.65
N VAL A 150 17.58 67.37 17.64
CA VAL A 150 18.76 66.60 17.22
C VAL A 150 19.72 66.48 18.41
N THR A 151 20.09 65.25 18.80
CA THR A 151 21.29 65.02 19.62
C THR A 151 22.01 63.76 19.13
N GLN A 152 23.18 63.95 18.52
CA GLN A 152 24.19 62.92 18.36
C GLN A 152 24.62 62.40 19.73
N ALA A 153 24.74 61.08 19.92
CA ALA A 153 25.45 60.52 21.05
C ALA A 153 26.31 59.32 20.61
N SER A 154 27.61 59.52 20.81
CA SER A 154 28.78 58.68 20.60
C SER A 154 28.66 57.19 20.96
N LEU A 155 29.35 56.37 20.15
CA LEU A 155 29.87 55.07 20.53
C LEU A 155 30.62 55.15 21.87
N GLN A 156 30.16 54.38 22.85
CA GLN A 156 31.01 53.91 23.94
C GLN A 156 31.45 52.48 23.63
N THR A 157 32.71 52.35 23.24
CA THR A 157 33.45 51.11 23.18
C THR A 157 33.51 50.49 24.58
N ARG A 158 32.77 49.40 24.81
CA ARG A 158 33.08 48.46 25.89
C ARG A 158 33.73 47.23 25.29
N THR A 159 35.06 47.23 25.34
CA THR A 159 35.90 46.04 25.25
C THR A 159 35.57 45.12 26.43
N ALA A 160 35.08 43.91 26.15
CA ALA A 160 35.30 42.76 27.02
C ALA A 160 35.07 41.43 26.27
N PHE A 161 36.06 40.56 26.41
CA PHE A 161 36.11 39.12 26.09
C PHE A 161 36.18 38.70 24.62
N SER A 162 37.42 38.52 24.18
CA SER A 162 37.81 37.57 23.13
C SER A 162 37.45 36.14 23.55
N ALA A 163 36.21 35.73 23.30
CA ALA A 163 35.93 34.33 23.07
C ALA A 163 36.17 34.08 21.58
N PHE A 164 37.02 33.11 21.27
CA PHE A 164 37.25 32.59 19.93
C PHE A 164 35.90 32.36 19.23
N ILE A 165 35.50 33.27 18.33
CA ILE A 165 34.42 33.01 17.39
C ILE A 165 35.04 32.10 16.34
N GLU A 166 35.03 30.79 16.59
CA GLU A 166 35.03 29.84 15.49
C GLU A 166 33.88 30.26 14.57
N LYS A 167 34.25 30.59 13.34
CA LYS A 167 33.39 31.13 12.30
C LYS A 167 32.28 30.11 12.01
N MET A 168 31.22 30.10 12.81
CA MET A 168 30.00 29.35 12.52
C MET A 168 29.45 29.97 11.24
N THR A 169 29.70 29.27 10.15
CA THR A 169 29.24 29.67 8.83
C THR A 169 27.75 29.34 8.79
N PHE A 170 26.92 30.31 9.20
CA PHE A 170 25.46 30.30 9.01
C PHE A 170 25.16 30.60 7.55
N LEU A 171 25.26 29.59 6.70
CA LEU A 171 24.65 29.60 5.37
C LEU A 171 24.18 28.18 5.08
N VAL A 172 22.96 27.85 5.53
CA VAL A 172 22.16 26.89 4.78
C VAL A 172 21.34 27.74 3.85
N PRO A 173 21.35 27.48 2.54
CA PRO A 173 20.63 28.35 1.63
C PRO A 173 19.14 28.23 1.94
N GLU A 174 18.40 29.34 1.83
CA GLU A 174 16.92 29.40 1.83
C GLU A 174 16.26 28.55 0.72
N LEU A 175 16.99 27.61 0.10
CA LEU A 175 16.63 26.81 -1.06
C LEU A 175 16.22 25.37 -0.71
N ILE A 176 16.51 24.87 0.50
CA ILE A 176 16.12 23.52 0.94
C ILE A 176 15.08 23.62 2.05
N SER A 177 13.91 23.06 1.79
CA SER A 177 12.88 22.89 2.82
C SER A 177 13.13 21.57 3.56
N TRP A 178 13.45 21.65 4.85
CA TRP A 178 13.54 20.50 5.74
C TRP A 178 12.15 20.20 6.29
N ASN A 179 11.40 19.35 5.58
CA ASN A 179 10.00 19.06 5.87
C ASN A 179 9.81 17.94 6.89
N GLU A 180 10.69 16.93 6.88
CA GLU A 180 10.59 15.77 7.75
C GLU A 180 11.92 15.50 8.49
N THR A 181 11.80 15.35 9.81
CA THR A 181 12.92 15.11 10.71
C THR A 181 12.54 14.05 11.73
N THR A 182 13.25 12.93 11.73
CA THR A 182 12.97 11.79 12.59
C THR A 182 14.17 11.53 13.49
N ALA A 183 13.96 11.41 14.80
CA ALA A 183 15.01 10.98 15.72
C ALA A 183 15.39 9.52 15.40
N ILE A 184 16.70 9.23 15.33
CA ILE A 184 17.20 7.90 14.97
C ILE A 184 18.25 7.41 15.96
N SER A 185 18.29 6.09 16.17
CA SER A 185 19.30 5.47 17.00
C SER A 185 20.63 5.27 16.26
N PRO A 186 21.75 5.02 16.97
CA PRO A 186 23.00 4.58 16.34
C PRO A 186 22.87 3.25 15.58
N ALA A 187 21.89 2.40 15.93
CA ALA A 187 21.60 1.18 15.17
C ALA A 187 20.99 1.53 13.81
N MET A 188 20.05 2.48 13.78
CA MET A 188 19.43 2.98 12.55
C MET A 188 20.46 3.62 11.61
N VAL A 189 21.46 4.32 12.13
CA VAL A 189 22.58 4.82 11.31
C VAL A 189 23.35 3.68 10.63
N ARG A 190 23.63 2.58 11.34
CA ARG A 190 24.31 1.41 10.75
C ARG A 190 23.43 0.72 9.71
N TYR A 191 22.13 0.63 9.98
CA TYR A 191 21.13 0.10 9.07
C TYR A 191 21.08 0.88 7.76
N ILE A 192 20.91 2.20 7.82
CA ILE A 192 20.88 3.08 6.63
C ILE A 192 22.15 2.93 5.77
N ARG A 193 23.32 2.81 6.40
CA ARG A 193 24.60 2.63 5.67
C ARG A 193 24.70 1.30 4.93
N GLN A 194 23.96 0.29 5.36
CA GLN A 194 23.95 -1.05 4.76
C GLN A 194 22.68 -1.30 3.93
N LEU A 195 21.79 -0.30 3.84
CA LEU A 195 20.51 -0.43 3.17
C LEU A 195 20.73 -0.75 1.68
N PRO A 196 20.14 -1.84 1.16
CA PRO A 196 20.28 -2.19 -0.24
C PRO A 196 19.51 -1.18 -1.10
N GLY A 197 20.12 -0.72 -2.21
CA GLY A 197 19.49 0.23 -3.12
C GLY A 197 18.35 -0.39 -3.94
N ASN A 198 17.45 0.45 -4.48
CA ASN A 198 16.27 0.01 -5.24
C ASN A 198 16.60 -0.70 -6.57
N ALA A 199 17.84 -0.61 -7.03
CA ALA A 199 18.32 -1.34 -8.20
C ALA A 199 18.69 -2.80 -7.89
N VAL A 200 18.80 -3.18 -6.61
CA VAL A 200 19.07 -4.56 -6.20
C VAL A 200 17.78 -5.39 -6.37
N PRO A 201 17.85 -6.61 -6.93
CA PRO A 201 16.69 -7.50 -7.06
C PRO A 201 15.92 -7.66 -5.74
N PRO A 202 14.57 -7.68 -5.76
CA PRO A 202 13.75 -7.75 -4.54
C PRO A 202 14.12 -8.91 -3.61
N SER A 203 14.27 -10.13 -4.12
CA SER A 203 14.66 -11.30 -3.32
C SER A 203 15.98 -11.09 -2.55
N LEU A 204 17.02 -10.55 -3.19
CA LEU A 204 18.29 -10.24 -2.51
C LEU A 204 18.16 -9.14 -1.47
N ARG A 205 17.25 -8.18 -1.67
CA ARG A 205 16.92 -7.17 -0.64
C ARG A 205 16.24 -7.82 0.55
N LEU A 206 15.30 -8.73 0.32
CA LEU A 206 14.58 -9.44 1.38
C LEU A 206 15.52 -10.30 2.25
N GLU A 207 16.59 -10.89 1.70
CA GLU A 207 17.60 -11.58 2.51
C GLU A 207 18.27 -10.67 3.56
N TYR A 208 18.46 -9.40 3.22
CA TYR A 208 18.95 -8.39 4.16
C TYR A 208 17.88 -8.08 5.21
N PHE A 209 16.65 -7.76 4.77
CA PHE A 209 15.57 -7.36 5.67
C PHE A 209 15.08 -8.50 6.58
N MET A 210 15.27 -9.77 6.20
CA MET A 210 14.96 -10.93 7.05
C MET A 210 15.69 -10.86 8.40
N LYS A 211 16.92 -10.31 8.41
CA LYS A 211 17.72 -10.13 9.64
C LYS A 211 17.26 -8.94 10.48
N CYS A 212 16.43 -8.08 9.91
CA CYS A 212 15.94 -6.84 10.49
C CYS A 212 14.47 -6.92 10.92
N LEU A 213 13.75 -7.99 10.53
CA LEU A 213 12.42 -8.29 11.05
C LEU A 213 12.47 -8.42 12.57
N GLU A 214 11.55 -7.74 13.24
CA GLU A 214 11.45 -7.67 14.71
C GLU A 214 12.74 -7.18 15.41
N HIS A 215 13.51 -6.31 14.75
CA HIS A 215 14.65 -5.66 15.38
C HIS A 215 14.21 -4.82 16.61
N PRO A 216 15.03 -4.73 17.70
CA PRO A 216 14.67 -3.96 18.90
C PRO A 216 14.44 -2.46 18.68
N ASP A 217 15.01 -1.92 17.60
CA ASP A 217 14.70 -0.56 17.12
C ASP A 217 13.42 -0.61 16.27
N PRO A 218 12.32 0.03 16.70
CA PRO A 218 11.03 -0.04 16.01
C PRO A 218 11.08 0.55 14.60
N LEU A 219 11.95 1.53 14.31
CA LEU A 219 12.08 2.11 12.97
C LEU A 219 12.72 1.12 11.99
N ILE A 220 13.66 0.29 12.46
CA ILE A 220 14.24 -0.79 11.65
C ILE A 220 13.21 -1.90 11.45
N ALA A 221 12.50 -2.29 12.51
CA ALA A 221 11.53 -3.37 12.44
C ALA A 221 10.32 -3.05 11.56
N ILE A 222 9.85 -1.79 11.56
CA ILE A 222 8.73 -1.38 10.69
C ILE A 222 9.17 -1.28 9.23
N ASP A 223 10.39 -0.78 8.96
CA ASP A 223 10.92 -0.69 7.61
C ASP A 223 11.14 -2.09 6.99
N ALA A 224 11.77 -2.99 7.75
CA ALA A 224 11.96 -4.37 7.32
C ALA A 224 10.62 -5.06 7.05
N TRP A 225 9.62 -4.87 7.92
CA TRP A 225 8.28 -5.40 7.68
C TRP A 225 7.62 -4.81 6.43
N ALA A 226 7.75 -3.50 6.19
CA ALA A 226 7.19 -2.84 5.01
C ALA A 226 7.81 -3.35 3.70
N GLU A 227 9.11 -3.65 3.69
CA GLU A 227 9.79 -4.24 2.53
C GLU A 227 9.23 -5.63 2.19
N PHE A 228 8.89 -6.45 3.19
CA PHE A 228 8.17 -7.71 2.94
C PHE A 228 6.71 -7.48 2.54
N GLY A 229 6.01 -6.52 3.15
CA GLY A 229 4.62 -6.20 2.84
C GLY A 229 4.41 -5.69 1.40
N ASN A 230 5.43 -5.01 0.85
CA ASN A 230 5.41 -4.52 -0.54
C ASN A 230 5.97 -5.52 -1.55
N ALA A 231 6.57 -6.62 -1.09
CA ALA A 231 7.13 -7.64 -1.98
C ALA A 231 6.04 -8.51 -2.63
N THR A 232 6.35 -9.05 -3.80
CA THR A 232 5.49 -10.08 -4.40
C THR A 232 5.62 -11.39 -3.63
N TYR A 233 4.58 -12.24 -3.70
CA TYR A 233 4.64 -13.56 -3.09
C TYR A 233 5.86 -14.37 -3.60
N ASP A 234 6.14 -14.33 -4.92
CA ASP A 234 7.26 -15.07 -5.53
C ASP A 234 8.62 -14.63 -4.95
N ASP A 235 8.82 -13.34 -4.72
CA ASP A 235 10.04 -12.81 -4.11
C ASP A 235 10.20 -13.29 -2.65
N VAL A 236 9.11 -13.33 -1.90
CA VAL A 236 9.10 -13.84 -0.51
C VAL A 236 9.35 -15.34 -0.48
N ALA A 237 8.72 -16.11 -1.38
CA ALA A 237 8.91 -17.55 -1.51
C ALA A 237 10.36 -17.90 -1.87
N ALA A 238 11.02 -17.10 -2.73
CA ALA A 238 12.42 -17.29 -3.11
C ALA A 238 13.40 -17.21 -1.91
N VAL A 239 13.05 -16.45 -0.87
CA VAL A 239 13.88 -16.30 0.34
C VAL A 239 13.43 -17.19 1.51
N SER A 240 12.53 -18.15 1.27
CA SER A 240 12.06 -19.13 2.27
C SER A 240 13.19 -19.83 3.02
N HIS A 241 14.29 -20.13 2.32
CA HIS A 241 15.48 -20.78 2.89
C HIS A 241 16.22 -19.93 3.95
N CYS A 242 16.00 -18.61 3.98
CA CYS A 242 16.55 -17.72 5.01
C CYS A 242 15.64 -17.57 6.24
N MET A 243 14.42 -18.09 6.18
CA MET A 243 13.42 -17.91 7.24
C MET A 243 13.67 -18.88 8.41
N SER A 244 13.59 -18.35 9.63
CA SER A 244 13.74 -19.14 10.85
C SER A 244 12.37 -19.57 11.36
N ARG A 245 12.10 -20.89 11.29
CA ARG A 245 10.90 -21.50 11.88
C ARG A 245 10.74 -21.14 13.36
N GLU A 246 11.82 -21.19 14.13
CA GLU A 246 11.82 -20.87 15.55
C GLU A 246 11.40 -19.41 15.81
N SER A 247 11.97 -18.47 15.05
CA SER A 247 11.65 -17.04 15.18
C SER A 247 10.20 -16.76 14.80
N LEU A 248 9.73 -17.31 13.68
CA LEU A 248 8.35 -17.15 13.23
C LEU A 248 7.34 -17.71 14.23
N ARG A 249 7.57 -18.91 14.78
CA ARG A 249 6.73 -19.48 15.84
C ARG A 249 6.67 -18.57 17.06
N LYS A 250 7.82 -18.02 17.48
CA LYS A 250 7.88 -17.10 18.61
C LYS A 250 7.06 -15.83 18.36
N TRP A 251 7.16 -15.24 17.17
CA TRP A 251 6.43 -14.01 16.84
C TRP A 251 4.92 -14.25 16.66
N ILE A 252 4.53 -15.37 16.05
CA ILE A 252 3.11 -15.73 15.90
C ILE A 252 2.46 -15.98 17.28
N ALA A 253 3.19 -16.61 18.20
CA ALA A 253 2.70 -16.88 19.55
C ALA A 253 2.63 -15.64 20.46
N ASP A 254 3.19 -14.49 20.04
CA ASP A 254 3.13 -13.25 20.81
C ASP A 254 1.70 -12.66 20.76
N PRO A 255 1.01 -12.53 21.90
CA PRO A 255 -0.35 -11.99 21.95
C PRO A 255 -0.42 -10.49 21.61
N MET A 256 0.70 -9.76 21.68
CA MET A 256 0.78 -8.33 21.34
C MET A 256 1.19 -8.08 19.89
N MET A 257 1.42 -9.15 19.12
CA MET A 257 1.77 -9.03 17.71
C MET A 257 0.64 -8.40 16.90
N SER A 258 0.99 -7.48 16.01
CA SER A 258 -0.02 -6.81 15.20
C SER A 258 -0.64 -7.77 14.19
N PRO A 259 -1.94 -7.64 13.88
CA PRO A 259 -2.63 -8.45 12.88
C PRO A 259 -1.92 -8.55 11.52
N GLU A 260 -1.38 -7.43 11.05
CA GLU A 260 -0.75 -7.31 9.74
C GLU A 260 0.56 -8.11 9.67
N ARG A 261 1.30 -8.15 10.79
CA ARG A 261 2.49 -8.98 10.96
C ARG A 261 2.14 -10.46 11.03
N LEU A 262 1.06 -10.82 11.73
CA LEU A 262 0.63 -12.20 11.87
C LEU A 262 0.29 -12.85 10.53
N GLY A 263 -0.40 -12.14 9.64
CA GLY A 263 -0.70 -12.65 8.31
C GLY A 263 0.57 -13.01 7.52
N LEU A 264 1.53 -12.08 7.46
CA LEU A 264 2.83 -12.30 6.83
C LEU A 264 3.58 -13.47 7.47
N TYR A 265 3.67 -13.52 8.80
CA TYR A 265 4.44 -14.56 9.50
C TYR A 265 3.80 -15.94 9.37
N GLY A 266 2.46 -16.02 9.33
CA GLY A 266 1.75 -17.25 9.03
C GLY A 266 2.09 -17.81 7.67
N MET A 267 2.06 -16.95 6.64
CA MET A 267 2.45 -17.33 5.28
C MET A 267 3.94 -17.74 5.21
N MET A 268 4.85 -16.95 5.81
CA MET A 268 6.28 -17.29 5.86
C MET A 268 6.54 -18.64 6.55
N LEU A 269 5.82 -18.94 7.63
CA LEU A 269 5.94 -20.23 8.31
C LEU A 269 5.40 -21.37 7.44
N GLY A 270 4.38 -21.12 6.62
CA GLY A 270 3.93 -22.10 5.62
C GLY A 270 4.99 -22.41 4.55
N LEU A 271 5.75 -21.40 4.11
CA LEU A 271 6.80 -21.54 3.11
C LEU A 271 8.03 -22.32 3.61
N CYS A 272 8.44 -22.12 4.86
CA CYS A 272 9.66 -22.74 5.42
C CYS A 272 9.40 -23.86 6.42
N GLY A 273 8.13 -24.14 6.74
CA GLY A 273 7.72 -25.00 7.84
C GLY A 273 7.63 -26.49 7.50
N ASN A 274 7.19 -27.27 8.48
CA ASN A 274 6.91 -28.70 8.34
C ASN A 274 5.58 -29.09 9.03
N SER A 275 5.32 -30.39 9.18
CA SER A 275 4.13 -30.92 9.87
C SER A 275 3.94 -30.41 11.31
N ASP A 276 5.03 -30.21 12.06
CA ASP A 276 4.97 -29.70 13.44
C ASP A 276 4.56 -28.22 13.49
N ASP A 277 4.82 -27.49 12.41
CA ASP A 277 4.37 -26.11 12.24
C ASP A 277 2.91 -26.05 11.78
N ALA A 278 2.43 -27.05 11.06
CA ALA A 278 1.01 -27.17 10.74
C ALA A 278 0.18 -27.33 12.03
N GLU A 279 0.61 -28.20 12.94
CA GLU A 279 -0.07 -28.38 14.24
C GLU A 279 -0.01 -27.10 15.09
N PHE A 280 1.11 -26.39 15.06
CA PHE A 280 1.25 -25.11 15.75
C PHE A 280 0.33 -24.05 15.16
N LEU A 281 0.31 -23.87 13.83
CA LEU A 281 -0.57 -22.90 13.18
C LEU A 281 -2.04 -23.22 13.47
N GLN A 282 -2.43 -24.50 13.42
CA GLN A 282 -3.77 -24.93 13.81
C GLN A 282 -4.14 -24.47 15.22
N GLN A 283 -3.23 -24.60 16.20
CA GLN A 283 -3.45 -24.12 17.56
C GLN A 283 -3.58 -22.59 17.61
N GLN A 284 -2.79 -21.86 16.82
CA GLN A 284 -2.78 -20.40 16.77
C GLN A 284 -4.03 -19.80 16.11
N LEU A 285 -4.77 -20.57 15.30
CA LEU A 285 -6.07 -20.16 14.77
C LEU A 285 -7.14 -20.00 15.87
N GLY A 286 -6.94 -20.64 17.04
CA GLY A 286 -7.81 -20.50 18.20
C GLY A 286 -9.23 -21.05 18.01
N ASP A 287 -10.14 -20.64 18.90
CA ASP A 287 -11.55 -21.06 18.86
C ASP A 287 -12.28 -20.43 17.65
N PRO A 288 -12.90 -21.23 16.76
CA PRO A 288 -13.76 -20.74 15.68
C PRO A 288 -14.95 -19.89 16.10
N LEU A 289 -15.47 -20.09 17.29
CA LEU A 289 -16.72 -19.50 17.77
C LEU A 289 -16.50 -18.48 18.89
N GLY A 290 -15.25 -18.33 19.34
CA GLY A 290 -14.87 -17.50 20.48
C GLY A 290 -14.59 -16.04 20.11
N ALA A 291 -14.49 -15.20 21.16
CA ALA A 291 -14.07 -13.80 21.05
C ALA A 291 -12.57 -13.64 20.67
N ASP A 292 -11.81 -14.74 20.68
CA ASP A 292 -10.35 -14.78 20.44
C ASP A 292 -9.98 -14.82 18.95
N PHE A 293 -10.89 -14.44 18.04
CA PHE A 293 -10.58 -14.35 16.62
C PHE A 293 -9.47 -13.31 16.38
N ARG A 294 -8.32 -13.78 15.90
CA ARG A 294 -7.17 -12.92 15.59
C ARG A 294 -7.34 -12.32 14.19
N PHE A 295 -7.28 -10.99 14.09
CA PHE A 295 -7.10 -10.34 12.80
C PHE A 295 -5.75 -10.77 12.19
N GLY A 296 -5.67 -10.93 10.86
CA GLY A 296 -4.53 -11.57 10.18
C GLY A 296 -4.59 -13.10 10.13
N ALA A 297 -5.73 -13.69 10.52
CA ALA A 297 -5.94 -15.13 10.48
C ALA A 297 -5.92 -15.74 9.07
N ASP A 298 -6.18 -14.96 8.04
CA ASP A 298 -6.10 -15.37 6.64
C ASP A 298 -4.69 -15.82 6.24
N GLY A 299 -3.65 -15.07 6.62
CA GLY A 299 -2.26 -15.47 6.35
C GLY A 299 -1.82 -16.67 7.19
N LEU A 300 -2.32 -16.79 8.43
CA LEU A 300 -2.14 -17.99 9.26
C LEU A 300 -2.84 -19.22 8.66
N MET A 301 -4.05 -19.05 8.13
CA MET A 301 -4.81 -20.11 7.46
C MET A 301 -4.13 -20.53 6.15
N ALA A 302 -3.63 -19.59 5.35
CA ALA A 302 -2.82 -19.88 4.16
C ALA A 302 -1.56 -20.68 4.54
N GLY A 303 -0.83 -20.20 5.56
CA GLY A 303 0.27 -20.92 6.22
C GLY A 303 -0.06 -22.38 6.54
N TYR A 304 -1.18 -22.57 7.22
CA TYR A 304 -1.67 -23.88 7.63
C TYR A 304 -2.04 -24.77 6.43
N LEU A 305 -2.72 -24.23 5.42
CA LEU A 305 -3.11 -24.96 4.22
C LEU A 305 -1.91 -25.39 3.38
N MET A 306 -0.86 -24.56 3.27
CA MET A 306 0.38 -24.95 2.58
C MET A 306 1.03 -26.18 3.24
N LEU A 307 1.02 -26.25 4.57
CA LEU A 307 1.65 -27.35 5.30
C LEU A 307 0.77 -28.59 5.46
N ALA A 308 -0.55 -28.41 5.60
CA ALA A 308 -1.49 -29.49 5.90
C ALA A 308 -2.30 -29.99 4.67
N GLY A 309 -2.27 -29.26 3.56
CA GLY A 309 -2.98 -29.59 2.32
C GLY A 309 -4.48 -29.85 2.53
N GLU A 310 -5.00 -30.88 1.87
CA GLU A 310 -6.42 -31.25 1.95
C GLU A 310 -6.90 -31.55 3.37
N ARG A 311 -6.05 -32.10 4.25
CA ARG A 311 -6.41 -32.35 5.65
C ARG A 311 -6.67 -31.02 6.38
N GLY A 312 -5.83 -30.02 6.12
CA GLY A 312 -6.01 -28.69 6.67
C GLY A 312 -7.29 -28.03 6.16
N LEU A 313 -7.60 -28.22 4.88
CA LEU A 313 -8.82 -27.71 4.27
C LEU A 313 -10.08 -28.29 4.91
N SER A 314 -10.15 -29.61 5.08
CA SER A 314 -11.28 -30.25 5.77
C SER A 314 -11.46 -29.73 7.20
N TYR A 315 -10.36 -29.52 7.93
CA TYR A 315 -10.44 -28.92 9.27
C TYR A 315 -11.05 -27.50 9.25
N LEU A 316 -10.65 -26.65 8.29
CA LEU A 316 -11.21 -25.30 8.16
C LEU A 316 -12.69 -25.33 7.76
N GLU A 317 -13.10 -26.28 6.91
CA GLU A 317 -14.51 -26.46 6.57
C GLU A 317 -15.34 -26.79 7.81
N GLU A 318 -14.97 -27.83 8.54
CA GLU A 318 -15.68 -28.30 9.74
C GLU A 318 -15.75 -27.22 10.84
N THR A 319 -14.71 -26.42 11.00
CA THR A 319 -14.61 -25.47 12.11
C THR A 319 -15.05 -24.05 11.77
N ARG A 320 -14.88 -23.61 10.52
CA ARG A 320 -15.03 -22.19 10.12
C ARG A 320 -16.08 -21.97 9.04
N VAL A 321 -16.60 -23.03 8.41
CA VAL A 321 -17.55 -22.93 7.29
C VAL A 321 -18.84 -23.69 7.58
N GLU A 322 -18.78 -24.85 8.21
CA GLU A 322 -19.94 -25.66 8.54
C GLU A 322 -20.86 -25.06 9.62
N PRO A 323 -20.34 -24.56 10.75
CA PRO A 323 -21.19 -24.05 11.81
C PRO A 323 -21.88 -22.75 11.40
N ALA A 324 -23.18 -22.63 11.73
CA ALA A 324 -24.01 -21.49 11.33
C ALA A 324 -23.69 -20.19 12.09
N ASN A 325 -22.99 -20.29 13.22
CA ASN A 325 -22.68 -19.17 14.12
C ASN A 325 -21.24 -18.66 14.00
N VAL A 326 -20.48 -19.11 12.99
CA VAL A 326 -19.12 -18.60 12.76
C VAL A 326 -19.19 -17.11 12.38
N PRO A 327 -18.39 -16.23 13.01
CA PRO A 327 -18.32 -14.83 12.62
C PRO A 327 -17.94 -14.64 11.14
N ALA A 328 -18.58 -13.69 10.46
CA ALA A 328 -18.34 -13.43 9.04
C ALA A 328 -16.86 -13.12 8.73
N THR A 329 -16.13 -12.49 9.64
CA THR A 329 -14.69 -12.21 9.52
C THR A 329 -13.84 -13.48 9.44
N SER A 330 -14.22 -14.52 10.19
CA SER A 330 -13.58 -15.82 10.19
C SER A 330 -13.84 -16.56 8.87
N SER A 331 -15.10 -16.57 8.41
CA SER A 331 -15.46 -17.13 7.10
C SER A 331 -14.75 -16.42 5.95
N HIS A 332 -14.68 -15.09 5.99
CA HIS A 332 -13.96 -14.29 5.00
C HIS A 332 -12.46 -14.63 4.98
N SER A 333 -11.86 -14.90 6.14
CA SER A 333 -10.44 -15.29 6.21
C SER A 333 -10.17 -16.62 5.52
N VAL A 334 -11.10 -17.58 5.62
CA VAL A 334 -11.00 -18.84 4.86
C VAL A 334 -11.15 -18.58 3.36
N VAL A 335 -12.09 -17.74 2.92
CA VAL A 335 -12.23 -17.35 1.50
C VAL A 335 -10.93 -16.77 0.96
N GLN A 336 -10.28 -15.87 1.71
CA GLN A 336 -8.98 -15.29 1.32
C GLN A 336 -7.87 -16.34 1.26
N ALA A 337 -7.81 -17.27 2.22
CA ALA A 337 -6.85 -18.37 2.18
C ALA A 337 -7.08 -19.27 0.95
N LEU A 338 -8.34 -19.58 0.58
CA LEU A 338 -8.64 -20.34 -0.64
C LEU A 338 -8.24 -19.59 -1.91
N GLN A 339 -8.44 -18.27 -1.96
CA GLN A 339 -7.96 -17.43 -3.07
C GLN A 339 -6.45 -17.45 -3.20
N PHE A 340 -5.74 -17.42 -2.08
CA PHE A 340 -4.30 -17.55 -2.04
C PHE A 340 -3.85 -18.92 -2.58
N MET A 341 -4.42 -20.02 -2.08
CA MET A 341 -4.10 -21.37 -2.56
C MET A 341 -4.41 -21.53 -4.05
N TRP A 342 -5.51 -20.96 -4.54
CA TRP A 342 -5.86 -20.98 -5.96
C TRP A 342 -4.83 -20.27 -6.84
N SER A 343 -4.32 -19.12 -6.37
CA SER A 343 -3.51 -18.20 -7.19
C SER A 343 -2.02 -18.52 -7.15
N TYR A 344 -1.52 -18.97 -6.00
CA TYR A 344 -0.08 -19.09 -5.75
C TYR A 344 0.37 -20.53 -5.48
N GLU A 345 -0.44 -21.34 -4.79
CA GLU A 345 -0.05 -22.68 -4.30
C GLU A 345 -0.98 -23.77 -4.83
N CYS A 346 -1.21 -23.76 -6.14
CA CYS A 346 -2.21 -24.59 -6.81
C CYS A 346 -1.87 -26.09 -6.88
N ASP A 347 -0.62 -26.44 -6.59
CA ASP A 347 -0.12 -27.82 -6.58
C ASP A 347 -0.31 -28.51 -5.22
N ILE A 348 -0.55 -27.76 -4.14
CA ILE A 348 -0.71 -28.30 -2.79
C ILE A 348 -2.10 -28.90 -2.59
N ILE A 349 -3.13 -28.22 -3.09
CA ILE A 349 -4.52 -28.65 -3.02
C ILE A 349 -5.09 -28.62 -4.45
N PRO A 350 -5.65 -29.72 -4.96
CA PRO A 350 -6.23 -29.74 -6.29
C PRO A 350 -7.28 -28.63 -6.47
N GLN A 351 -7.20 -27.89 -7.58
CA GLN A 351 -8.12 -26.78 -7.89
C GLN A 351 -9.60 -27.17 -7.77
N GLN A 352 -9.94 -28.39 -8.19
CA GLN A 352 -11.29 -28.92 -8.05
C GLN A 352 -11.74 -28.99 -6.58
N ARG A 353 -10.85 -29.42 -5.67
CA ARG A 353 -11.12 -29.50 -4.24
C ARG A 353 -11.29 -28.11 -3.61
N VAL A 354 -10.51 -27.12 -4.05
CA VAL A 354 -10.65 -25.71 -3.65
C VAL A 354 -12.01 -25.13 -4.08
N ARG A 355 -12.44 -25.41 -5.32
CA ARG A 355 -13.77 -25.00 -5.81
C ARG A 355 -14.89 -25.63 -4.98
N GLU A 356 -14.78 -26.92 -4.66
CA GLU A 356 -15.74 -27.62 -3.81
C GLU A 356 -15.88 -26.97 -2.43
N SER A 357 -14.77 -26.60 -1.79
CA SER A 357 -14.79 -25.82 -0.54
C SER A 357 -15.45 -24.46 -0.69
N MET A 358 -15.12 -23.74 -1.77
CA MET A 358 -15.66 -22.41 -2.04
C MET A 358 -17.20 -22.46 -2.18
N ARG A 359 -17.75 -23.51 -2.80
CA ARG A 359 -19.20 -23.71 -2.92
C ARG A 359 -19.90 -23.87 -1.57
N LEU A 360 -19.24 -24.40 -0.54
CA LEU A 360 -19.84 -24.57 0.79
C LEU A 360 -20.28 -23.24 1.42
N PHE A 361 -19.67 -22.12 1.01
CA PHE A 361 -20.01 -20.79 1.50
C PHE A 361 -21.30 -20.22 0.90
N LEU A 362 -21.87 -20.82 -0.16
CA LEU A 362 -23.13 -20.35 -0.76
C LEU A 362 -24.32 -20.40 0.22
N LYS A 363 -24.24 -21.24 1.26
CA LYS A 363 -25.24 -21.29 2.34
C LYS A 363 -25.21 -20.07 3.27
N HIS A 364 -24.11 -19.32 3.28
CA HIS A 364 -23.94 -18.14 4.13
C HIS A 364 -24.29 -16.88 3.34
N GLU A 365 -25.43 -16.28 3.65
CA GLU A 365 -25.96 -15.11 2.92
C GLU A 365 -24.92 -14.00 2.73
N SER A 366 -24.20 -13.65 3.81
CA SER A 366 -23.16 -12.60 3.79
C SER A 366 -21.97 -12.89 2.88
N MET A 367 -21.76 -14.14 2.45
CA MET A 367 -20.61 -14.57 1.63
C MET A 367 -20.99 -14.81 0.17
N ARG A 368 -22.28 -14.86 -0.19
CA ARG A 368 -22.73 -15.27 -1.52
C ARG A 368 -22.12 -14.42 -2.64
N GLU A 369 -22.11 -13.10 -2.53
CA GLU A 369 -21.55 -12.21 -3.57
C GLU A 369 -20.08 -12.50 -3.86
N ILE A 370 -19.23 -12.52 -2.82
CA ILE A 370 -17.79 -12.77 -2.97
C ILE A 370 -17.52 -14.19 -3.48
N VAL A 371 -18.26 -15.19 -3.01
CA VAL A 371 -18.12 -16.60 -3.42
C VAL A 371 -18.48 -16.77 -4.90
N ILE A 372 -19.61 -16.23 -5.33
CA ILE A 372 -20.07 -16.31 -6.73
C ILE A 372 -19.09 -15.59 -7.66
N ALA A 373 -18.57 -14.43 -7.25
CA ALA A 373 -17.55 -13.72 -8.01
C ALA A 373 -16.27 -14.55 -8.19
N ASN A 374 -15.80 -15.22 -7.14
CA ASN A 374 -14.64 -16.12 -7.23
C ASN A 374 -14.92 -17.34 -8.10
N LEU A 375 -16.05 -18.04 -7.90
CA LEU A 375 -16.43 -19.19 -8.72
C LEU A 375 -16.54 -18.82 -10.21
N SER A 376 -17.02 -17.62 -10.52
CA SER A 376 -17.05 -17.09 -11.89
C SER A 376 -15.65 -16.89 -12.47
N ARG A 377 -14.75 -16.22 -11.71
CA ARG A 377 -13.35 -16.01 -12.12
C ARG A 377 -12.58 -17.31 -12.28
N TRP A 378 -12.92 -18.31 -11.46
CA TRP A 378 -12.33 -19.63 -11.51
C TRP A 378 -12.99 -20.52 -12.55
N GLU A 379 -13.94 -20.02 -13.35
CA GLU A 379 -14.64 -20.77 -14.39
C GLU A 379 -15.32 -22.06 -13.87
N ASP A 380 -15.89 -21.98 -12.67
CA ASP A 380 -16.53 -23.12 -12.03
C ASP A 380 -17.98 -23.32 -12.49
N TRP A 381 -18.16 -23.68 -13.76
CA TRP A 381 -19.49 -23.80 -14.38
C TRP A 381 -20.39 -24.88 -13.76
N ALA A 382 -19.80 -25.84 -13.05
CA ALA A 382 -20.54 -26.83 -12.28
C ALA A 382 -21.36 -26.22 -11.12
N SER A 383 -21.07 -24.98 -10.72
CA SER A 383 -21.88 -24.22 -9.77
C SER A 383 -23.19 -23.67 -10.36
N LEU A 384 -23.37 -23.65 -11.69
CA LEU A 384 -24.56 -23.05 -12.29
C LEU A 384 -25.88 -23.62 -11.71
N PRO A 385 -26.09 -24.94 -11.60
CA PRO A 385 -27.36 -25.48 -11.10
C PRO A 385 -27.71 -25.01 -9.69
N ILE A 386 -26.75 -25.02 -8.75
CA ILE A 386 -26.99 -24.56 -7.38
C ILE A 386 -27.29 -23.06 -7.32
N LEU A 387 -26.67 -22.26 -8.20
CA LEU A 387 -26.94 -20.83 -8.30
C LEU A 387 -28.33 -20.55 -8.87
N LEU A 388 -28.81 -21.34 -9.84
CA LEU A 388 -30.17 -21.20 -10.36
C LEU A 388 -31.22 -21.56 -9.30
N THR A 389 -30.99 -22.64 -8.54
CA THR A 389 -31.86 -22.99 -7.40
C THR A 389 -31.87 -21.89 -6.35
N LEU A 390 -30.71 -21.29 -6.06
CA LEU A 390 -30.61 -20.16 -5.14
C LEU A 390 -31.38 -18.94 -5.65
N PHE A 391 -31.30 -18.65 -6.96
CA PHE A 391 -32.00 -17.55 -7.61
C PHE A 391 -33.53 -17.67 -7.51
N ASP A 392 -34.05 -18.86 -7.81
CA ASP A 392 -35.49 -19.12 -7.83
C ASP A 392 -36.10 -19.30 -6.42
N GLY A 393 -35.26 -19.36 -5.37
CA GLY A 393 -35.67 -19.64 -3.99
C GLY A 393 -35.28 -18.54 -3.00
N GLU A 394 -34.11 -18.69 -2.38
CA GLU A 394 -33.74 -17.97 -1.15
C GLU A 394 -33.18 -16.57 -1.35
N CYS A 395 -32.95 -16.10 -2.58
CA CYS A 395 -32.39 -14.78 -2.82
C CYS A 395 -33.40 -13.79 -3.45
N SER A 396 -34.70 -13.99 -3.27
CA SER A 396 -35.73 -13.06 -3.79
C SER A 396 -35.54 -11.62 -3.29
N ASP A 397 -35.11 -11.47 -2.03
CA ASP A 397 -34.92 -10.17 -1.36
C ASP A 397 -33.44 -9.70 -1.35
N ASP A 398 -32.52 -10.51 -1.87
CA ASP A 398 -31.08 -10.20 -1.92
C ASP A 398 -30.64 -9.83 -3.34
N ARG A 399 -30.72 -8.53 -3.64
CA ARG A 399 -30.33 -7.98 -4.95
C ARG A 399 -28.85 -8.15 -5.27
N LEU A 400 -27.97 -8.19 -4.25
CA LEU A 400 -26.52 -8.34 -4.49
C LEU A 400 -26.23 -9.75 -4.98
N THR A 401 -26.79 -10.77 -4.31
CA THR A 401 -26.69 -12.16 -4.76
C THR A 401 -27.34 -12.37 -6.12
N GLN A 402 -28.56 -11.84 -6.35
CA GLN A 402 -29.21 -11.92 -7.66
C GLN A 402 -28.31 -11.38 -8.77
N ARG A 403 -27.72 -10.20 -8.56
CA ARG A 403 -26.80 -9.58 -9.52
C ARG A 403 -25.55 -10.44 -9.75
N ALA A 404 -24.96 -10.98 -8.69
CA ALA A 404 -23.79 -11.86 -8.79
C ALA A 404 -24.11 -13.12 -9.60
N ILE A 405 -25.27 -13.75 -9.39
CA ILE A 405 -25.72 -14.92 -10.16
C ILE A 405 -25.91 -14.57 -11.64
N LEU A 406 -26.53 -13.42 -11.93
CA LEU A 406 -26.71 -12.96 -13.31
C LEU A 406 -25.37 -12.70 -14.00
N GLN A 407 -24.42 -12.07 -13.31
CA GLN A 407 -23.06 -11.87 -13.81
C GLN A 407 -22.34 -13.20 -14.06
N PHE A 408 -22.44 -14.16 -13.12
CA PHE A 408 -21.91 -15.51 -13.31
C PHE A 408 -22.50 -16.16 -14.56
N ALA A 409 -23.83 -16.11 -14.73
CA ALA A 409 -24.50 -16.67 -15.90
C ALA A 409 -24.08 -15.98 -17.20
N GLN A 410 -23.85 -14.66 -17.20
CA GLN A 410 -23.37 -13.93 -18.37
C GLN A 410 -21.97 -14.36 -18.79
N VAL A 411 -21.06 -14.55 -17.83
CA VAL A 411 -19.70 -15.06 -18.11
C VAL A 411 -19.78 -16.52 -18.59
N CYS A 412 -20.56 -17.36 -17.89
CA CYS A 412 -20.78 -18.76 -18.24
C CYS A 412 -21.35 -18.93 -19.66
N ALA A 413 -22.35 -18.14 -20.06
CA ALA A 413 -22.92 -18.16 -21.41
C ALA A 413 -21.91 -17.75 -22.49
N LYS A 414 -20.97 -16.85 -22.16
CA LYS A 414 -19.89 -16.40 -23.05
C LYS A 414 -18.67 -17.32 -23.06
N SER A 415 -18.62 -18.35 -22.21
CA SER A 415 -17.50 -19.30 -22.15
C SER A 415 -17.39 -20.24 -23.38
N ALA A 416 -18.37 -20.21 -24.28
CA ALA A 416 -18.36 -21.01 -25.49
C ALA A 416 -17.25 -20.55 -26.47
N PRO A 417 -16.40 -21.47 -26.96
CA PRO A 417 -15.42 -21.11 -27.99
C PRO A 417 -16.11 -20.74 -29.30
N ALA A 418 -15.63 -19.67 -29.95
CA ALA A 418 -16.25 -19.09 -31.17
C ALA A 418 -16.36 -20.05 -32.37
N THR A 419 -15.66 -21.19 -32.32
CA THR A 419 -15.52 -22.15 -33.42
C THR A 419 -16.18 -23.52 -33.14
N ALA A 420 -16.85 -23.70 -31.99
CA ALA A 420 -17.50 -24.98 -31.66
C ALA A 420 -18.94 -24.80 -31.16
N ALA A 421 -19.67 -25.92 -31.08
CA ALA A 421 -20.99 -25.94 -30.47
C ALA A 421 -20.90 -25.51 -28.99
N PRO A 422 -21.84 -24.67 -28.50
CA PRO A 422 -21.82 -24.22 -27.11
C PRO A 422 -21.94 -25.42 -26.16
N PRO A 423 -21.15 -25.45 -25.07
CA PRO A 423 -21.27 -26.50 -24.06
C PRO A 423 -22.59 -26.39 -23.30
N ALA A 424 -23.03 -27.49 -22.69
CA ALA A 424 -24.34 -27.58 -22.03
C ALA A 424 -24.56 -26.50 -20.95
N HIS A 425 -23.52 -26.17 -20.18
CA HIS A 425 -23.60 -25.10 -19.17
C HIS A 425 -23.83 -23.72 -19.78
N ALA A 426 -23.21 -23.42 -20.94
CA ALA A 426 -23.39 -22.14 -21.62
C ALA A 426 -24.81 -22.00 -22.20
N ILE A 427 -25.38 -23.09 -22.70
CA ILE A 427 -26.78 -23.13 -23.17
C ILE A 427 -27.73 -22.88 -21.99
N ALA A 428 -27.57 -23.63 -20.89
CA ALA A 428 -28.39 -23.46 -19.71
C ALA A 428 -28.31 -22.03 -19.12
N ALA A 429 -27.12 -21.43 -19.12
CA ALA A 429 -26.94 -20.05 -18.69
C ALA A 429 -27.64 -19.04 -19.62
N ALA A 430 -27.58 -19.24 -20.94
CA ALA A 430 -28.27 -18.40 -21.91
C ALA A 430 -29.81 -18.51 -21.78
N GLU A 431 -30.33 -19.72 -21.58
CA GLU A 431 -31.76 -19.95 -21.33
C GLU A 431 -32.23 -19.27 -20.04
N PHE A 432 -31.44 -19.35 -18.97
CA PHE A 432 -31.71 -18.65 -17.73
C PHE A 432 -31.76 -17.13 -17.92
N LEU A 433 -30.77 -16.55 -18.59
CA LEU A 433 -30.73 -15.11 -18.85
C LEU A 433 -31.92 -14.64 -19.69
N ALA A 434 -32.32 -15.42 -20.70
CA ALA A 434 -33.50 -15.13 -21.51
C ALA A 434 -34.80 -15.18 -20.67
N ARG A 435 -34.90 -16.16 -19.75
CA ARG A 435 -36.01 -16.25 -18.79
C ARG A 435 -36.10 -15.01 -17.92
N VAL A 436 -34.98 -14.60 -17.30
CA VAL A 436 -34.93 -13.40 -16.44
C VAL A 436 -35.24 -12.14 -17.22
N GLN A 437 -34.76 -11.99 -18.46
CA GLN A 437 -35.09 -10.86 -19.32
C GLN A 437 -36.59 -10.74 -19.61
N ALA A 438 -37.30 -11.88 -19.69
CA ALA A 438 -38.73 -11.92 -19.93
C ALA A 438 -39.57 -11.69 -18.67
N THR A 439 -39.12 -12.18 -17.51
CA THR A 439 -39.91 -12.13 -16.26
C THR A 439 -39.55 -10.99 -15.33
N GLN A 440 -38.27 -10.60 -15.27
CA GLN A 440 -37.70 -9.64 -14.33
C GLN A 440 -36.63 -8.77 -15.03
N PRO A 441 -36.98 -8.01 -16.09
CA PRO A 441 -36.02 -7.22 -16.88
C PRO A 441 -35.27 -6.17 -16.04
N ASP A 442 -35.90 -5.66 -14.97
CA ASP A 442 -35.32 -4.66 -14.08
C ASP A 442 -34.00 -5.10 -13.44
N LEU A 443 -33.81 -6.42 -13.23
CA LEU A 443 -32.57 -6.97 -12.67
C LEU A 443 -31.39 -6.96 -13.64
N LEU A 444 -31.64 -6.85 -14.95
CA LEU A 444 -30.62 -6.84 -16.00
C LEU A 444 -30.22 -5.43 -16.43
N THR A 445 -31.07 -4.43 -16.16
CA THR A 445 -30.74 -3.01 -16.35
C THR A 445 -29.87 -2.51 -15.19
N THR A 446 -28.60 -2.28 -15.46
CA THR A 446 -27.72 -1.48 -14.60
C THR A 446 -28.30 -0.07 -14.50
N SER A 447 -28.89 0.28 -13.35
CA SER A 447 -29.05 1.70 -13.04
C SER A 447 -27.69 2.23 -12.64
N ASP A 448 -27.08 3.01 -13.53
CA ASP A 448 -26.02 3.98 -13.24
C ASP A 448 -26.57 5.06 -12.29
N ARG A 449 -26.97 4.68 -11.07
CA ARG A 449 -26.98 5.65 -9.97
C ARG A 449 -25.57 5.69 -9.41
N GLU A 450 -24.70 6.29 -10.22
CA GLU A 450 -23.47 6.89 -9.76
C GLU A 450 -23.77 7.77 -8.55
N PHE A 451 -22.91 7.61 -7.56
CA PHE A 451 -22.75 8.52 -6.44
C PHE A 451 -22.69 9.96 -6.94
N GLY A 452 -23.79 10.70 -6.79
CA GLY A 452 -23.71 12.16 -6.76
C GLY A 452 -22.82 12.55 -5.57
N PRO A 453 -21.92 13.52 -5.71
CA PRO A 453 -21.12 13.99 -4.59
C PRO A 453 -22.04 14.41 -3.43
N PRO A 454 -21.63 14.23 -2.16
CA PRO A 454 -22.44 14.62 -1.03
C PRO A 454 -22.79 16.09 -1.15
N GLN A 455 -24.08 16.40 -1.14
CA GLN A 455 -24.55 17.77 -1.00
C GLN A 455 -24.00 18.31 0.32
N GLN A 456 -23.12 19.30 0.22
CA GLN A 456 -22.74 20.12 1.35
C GLN A 456 -23.98 20.84 1.84
N THR A 457 -24.51 20.42 2.98
CA THR A 457 -25.49 21.20 3.73
C THR A 457 -24.77 22.38 4.37
N GLU A 458 -25.25 23.58 4.06
CA GLU A 458 -24.88 24.87 4.66
C GLU A 458 -25.03 24.89 6.20
#